data_AF-A0A1G7CP62-F1
#
_entry.id   AF-A0A1G7CP62-F1
#
_cell.length_a   1.000
_cell.length_b   1.000
_cell.length_c   1.000
_cell.angle_alpha   90.00
_cell.angle_beta   90.00
_cell.angle_gamma   90.00
#
_symmetry.space_group_name_H-M   'P 1'
#
loop_
_entity.id
_entity.type
_entity.pdbx_description
1 polymer ?
#
loop_
_entity_poly.entity_id
_entity_poly.type
_entity_poly.pdbx_seq_one_letter_code
_entity_poly.pdbx_strand_id
1 'polypeptide(L)'
;MNELIVCLGFFIAAYSVIANDVIQTLGTFISSNSKTKWWFLWAFAGTILTLTLFFGWYFNNGDVSYGRLSQIPLPNPLPWWYLLAPLSLLIITRFGIPVSTTFMILSVFSSGQLIEKMILKSIFGYVLAFVAALVLYLIIAKKFESKAAIRLMDKKKQKPYWLVAQWFSTGFLWSQWLIQDFANIFVFLPRQLTISELGIALIVILSIMAYIFNVKGGNIQKIVNQKSNTQHIRSATIIDACYGVLLYLFTILNDVPMSTTWTFVGILAGREIAIKYLLEKKQLKTTYTLIIKDLAKVNIGLMISFLIAYLIQFLKA
;
A
#
# COMPACT_ATOMS: atom_id res chain seq x y z
N MET A 1 0.96 -19.37 25.87
CA MET A 1 -0.04 -19.43 24.79
C MET A 1 -0.27 -18.06 24.13
N ASN A 2 -0.46 -16.97 24.89
CA ASN A 2 -0.59 -15.61 24.32
C ASN A 2 0.63 -15.13 23.52
N GLU A 3 1.85 -15.34 24.01
CA GLU A 3 3.06 -14.86 23.31
C GLU A 3 3.24 -15.52 21.94
N LEU A 4 2.91 -16.81 21.83
CA LEU A 4 2.94 -17.52 20.55
C LEU A 4 1.93 -16.91 19.55
N ILE A 5 0.72 -16.59 20.00
CA ILE A 5 -0.32 -15.96 19.17
C ILE A 5 0.12 -14.57 18.73
N VAL A 6 0.71 -13.78 19.63
CA VAL A 6 1.26 -12.45 19.32
C VAL A 6 2.37 -12.55 18.28
N CYS A 7 3.36 -13.42 18.49
CA CYS A 7 4.49 -13.61 17.57
C CYS A 7 4.03 -14.13 16.19
N LEU A 8 3.14 -15.13 16.17
CA LEU A 8 2.57 -15.65 14.92
C LEU A 8 1.72 -14.58 14.22
N GLY A 9 0.90 -13.85 14.96
CA GLY A 9 0.07 -12.78 14.43
C GLY A 9 0.90 -11.68 13.80
N PHE A 10 1.94 -11.22 14.49
CA PHE A 10 2.91 -10.25 13.95
C PHE A 10 3.60 -10.79 12.69
N PHE A 11 4.12 -12.02 12.72
CA PHE A 11 4.83 -12.59 11.58
C PHE A 11 3.94 -12.73 10.34
N ILE A 12 2.72 -13.26 10.50
CA ILE A 12 1.76 -13.45 9.40
C ILE A 12 1.26 -12.08 8.91
N ALA A 13 0.96 -11.14 9.80
CA ALA A 13 0.56 -9.78 9.42
C ALA A 13 1.67 -9.07 8.65
N ALA A 14 2.91 -9.06 9.16
CA ALA A 14 4.06 -8.46 8.50
C ALA A 14 4.24 -9.01 7.08
N TYR A 15 4.22 -10.34 6.92
CA TYR A 15 4.36 -10.93 5.59
C TYR A 15 3.18 -10.61 4.68
N SER A 16 1.94 -10.82 5.15
CA SER A 16 0.74 -10.67 4.31
C SER A 16 0.48 -9.23 3.88
N VAL A 17 0.70 -8.25 4.77
CA VAL A 17 0.56 -6.82 4.47
C VAL A 17 1.61 -6.38 3.45
N ILE A 18 2.90 -6.66 3.73
CA ILE A 18 3.98 -6.26 2.83
C ILE A 18 3.81 -6.94 1.47
N ALA A 19 3.50 -8.24 1.43
CA ALA A 19 3.33 -8.97 0.18
C ALA A 19 2.12 -8.48 -0.65
N ASN A 20 1.01 -8.08 0.00
CA ASN A 20 -0.16 -7.54 -0.69
C ASN A 20 0.13 -6.16 -1.30
N ASP A 21 0.77 -5.28 -0.54
CA ASP A 21 0.90 -3.86 -0.89
C ASP A 21 2.21 -3.53 -1.62
N VAL A 22 3.18 -4.46 -1.67
CA VAL A 22 4.41 -4.28 -2.46
C VAL A 22 4.11 -3.95 -3.92
N ILE A 23 2.98 -4.45 -4.46
CA ILE A 23 2.53 -4.14 -5.82
C ILE A 23 2.31 -2.63 -6.02
N GLN A 24 1.71 -1.98 -5.02
CA GLN A 24 1.26 -0.59 -5.09
C GLN A 24 2.38 0.40 -4.77
N THR A 25 3.42 -0.05 -4.06
CA THR A 25 4.49 0.81 -3.54
C THR A 25 5.83 0.59 -4.23
N LEU A 26 6.30 -0.66 -4.29
CA LEU A 26 7.63 -1.02 -4.79
C LEU A 26 7.55 -1.77 -6.13
N GLY A 27 6.37 -2.16 -6.59
CA GLY A 27 6.19 -2.99 -7.78
C GLY A 27 6.70 -2.32 -9.06
N THR A 28 6.41 -1.03 -9.23
CA THR A 28 6.90 -0.21 -10.36
C THR A 28 8.42 -0.07 -10.33
N PHE A 29 8.99 0.12 -9.13
CA PHE A 29 10.43 0.21 -8.89
C PHE A 29 11.16 -1.09 -9.20
N ILE A 30 10.66 -2.22 -8.70
CA ILE A 30 11.21 -3.56 -8.96
C ILE A 30 11.15 -3.88 -10.46
N SER A 31 10.02 -3.57 -11.13
CA SER A 31 9.85 -3.82 -12.56
C SER A 31 10.81 -2.97 -13.41
N SER A 32 10.87 -1.66 -13.13
CA SER A 32 11.73 -0.72 -13.85
C SER A 32 13.22 -0.96 -13.65
N ASN A 33 13.60 -1.49 -12.48
CA ASN A 33 14.99 -1.79 -12.11
C ASN A 33 15.28 -3.31 -12.14
N SER A 34 14.56 -4.08 -12.96
CA SER A 34 14.67 -5.56 -13.02
C SER A 34 16.07 -6.08 -13.39
N LYS A 35 16.91 -5.25 -14.01
CA LYS A 35 18.33 -5.52 -14.33
C LYS A 35 19.27 -5.30 -13.15
N THR A 36 18.85 -4.51 -12.16
CA THR A 36 19.62 -4.22 -10.94
C THR A 36 19.56 -5.43 -10.00
N LYS A 37 20.65 -5.69 -9.27
CA LYS A 37 20.72 -6.80 -8.31
C LYS A 37 19.68 -6.59 -7.20
N TRP A 38 18.96 -7.65 -6.86
CA TRP A 38 17.85 -7.58 -5.89
C TRP A 38 18.28 -7.05 -4.52
N TRP A 39 19.48 -7.41 -4.06
CA TRP A 39 19.99 -6.98 -2.75
C TRP A 39 20.25 -5.47 -2.70
N PHE A 40 20.53 -4.82 -3.84
CA PHE A 40 20.71 -3.37 -3.90
C PHE A 40 19.36 -2.64 -3.80
N LEU A 41 18.33 -3.16 -4.48
CA LEU A 41 16.97 -2.67 -4.37
C LEU A 41 16.40 -2.89 -2.95
N TRP A 42 16.71 -4.05 -2.36
CA TRP A 42 16.38 -4.36 -0.97
C TRP A 42 17.12 -3.44 0.00
N ALA A 43 18.41 -3.19 -0.18
CA ALA A 43 19.17 -2.29 0.70
C ALA A 43 18.60 -0.87 0.68
N PHE A 44 18.19 -0.38 -0.50
CA PHE A 44 17.52 0.92 -0.64
C PHE A 44 16.19 0.95 0.13
N ALA A 45 15.27 0.01 -0.15
CA ALA A 45 13.96 -0.03 0.49
C ALA A 45 14.05 -0.35 2.00
N GLY A 46 14.98 -1.21 2.39
CA GLY A 46 15.27 -1.60 3.76
C GLY A 46 15.87 -0.46 4.58
N THR A 47 16.75 0.36 4.00
CA THR A 47 17.27 1.56 4.68
C THR A 47 16.15 2.53 5.01
N ILE A 48 15.26 2.81 4.04
CA ILE A 48 14.10 3.67 4.26
C ILE A 48 13.17 3.09 5.32
N LEU A 49 12.94 1.77 5.29
CA LEU A 49 12.14 1.11 6.31
C LEU A 49 12.75 1.27 7.70
N THR A 50 14.04 0.99 7.86
CA THR A 50 14.75 1.13 9.14
C THR A 50 14.66 2.56 9.66
N LEU A 51 14.93 3.55 8.82
CA LEU A 51 14.85 4.96 9.19
C LEU A 51 13.43 5.36 9.59
N THR A 52 12.42 4.97 8.81
CA THR A 52 11.01 5.30 9.08
C THR A 52 10.52 4.61 10.36
N LEU A 53 10.93 3.36 10.60
CA LEU A 53 10.54 2.62 11.80
C LEU A 53 11.18 3.24 13.04
N PHE A 54 12.49 3.51 13.00
CA PHE A 54 13.22 4.10 14.11
C PHE A 54 12.75 5.53 14.41
N PHE A 55 12.51 6.34 13.38
CA PHE A 55 11.96 7.68 13.54
C PHE A 55 10.59 7.64 14.25
N GLY A 56 9.69 6.76 13.82
CA GLY A 56 8.39 6.57 14.47
C GLY A 56 8.56 6.21 15.94
N TRP A 57 9.35 5.17 16.21
CA TRP A 57 9.62 4.71 17.58
C TRP A 57 10.20 5.80 18.49
N TYR A 58 11.20 6.54 18.01
CA TYR A 58 11.90 7.55 18.79
C TYR A 58 11.01 8.76 19.13
N PHE A 59 10.27 9.27 18.13
CA PHE A 59 9.46 10.48 18.31
C PHE A 59 8.09 10.22 18.95
N ASN A 60 7.62 8.96 19.00
CA ASN A 60 6.33 8.59 19.57
C ASN A 60 6.48 7.73 20.84
N ASN A 61 7.56 7.91 21.62
CA ASN A 61 7.78 7.24 22.91
C ASN A 61 7.62 5.71 22.86
N GLY A 62 8.20 5.07 21.83
CA GLY A 62 8.16 3.63 21.63
C GLY A 62 7.08 3.13 20.68
N ASP A 63 6.16 3.99 20.22
CA ASP A 63 5.13 3.64 19.24
C ASP A 63 5.65 3.74 17.79
N VAL A 64 5.56 2.65 17.05
CA VAL A 64 5.93 2.58 15.63
C VAL A 64 4.75 2.83 14.69
N SER A 65 3.52 2.86 15.21
CA SER A 65 2.30 3.06 14.42
C SER A 65 1.97 4.53 14.17
N TYR A 66 2.80 5.46 14.64
CA TYR A 66 2.59 6.91 14.50
C TYR A 66 1.19 7.32 15.00
N GLY A 67 0.80 6.84 16.19
CA GLY A 67 -0.47 7.17 16.82
C GLY A 67 -1.70 6.45 16.25
N ARG A 68 -1.58 5.71 15.15
CA ARG A 68 -2.72 5.09 14.45
C ARG A 68 -3.39 3.96 15.21
N LEU A 69 -2.66 3.33 16.13
CA LEU A 69 -3.21 2.31 17.02
C LEU A 69 -3.75 2.88 18.34
N SER A 70 -3.71 4.21 18.55
CA SER A 70 -4.14 4.85 19.81
C SER A 70 -5.61 4.55 20.17
N GLN A 71 -6.48 4.47 19.17
CA GLN A 71 -7.91 4.16 19.32
C GLN A 71 -8.23 2.67 19.11
N ILE A 72 -7.22 1.83 18.88
CA ILE A 72 -7.37 0.39 18.59
C ILE A 72 -6.84 -0.40 19.79
N PRO A 73 -7.72 -0.98 20.63
CA PRO A 73 -7.29 -1.74 21.80
C PRO A 73 -6.56 -3.03 21.40
N LEU A 74 -5.57 -3.42 22.20
CA LEU A 74 -4.99 -4.77 22.16
C LEU A 74 -5.72 -5.64 23.19
N PRO A 75 -6.46 -6.67 22.78
CA PRO A 75 -7.08 -7.59 23.73
C PRO A 75 -6.02 -8.30 24.59
N ASN A 76 -6.26 -8.38 25.90
CA ASN A 76 -5.45 -9.17 26.83
C ASN A 76 -6.38 -10.03 27.71
N PRO A 77 -6.40 -11.36 27.55
CA PRO A 77 -5.58 -12.16 26.63
C PRO A 77 -5.97 -11.97 25.15
N LEU A 78 -5.01 -12.16 24.24
CA LEU A 78 -5.25 -12.09 22.79
C LEU A 78 -5.82 -13.44 22.29
N PRO A 79 -7.07 -13.50 21.83
CA PRO A 79 -7.64 -14.76 21.37
C PRO A 79 -7.05 -15.23 20.04
N TRP A 80 -6.92 -16.55 19.88
CA TRP A 80 -6.30 -17.15 18.68
C TRP A 80 -7.04 -16.81 17.37
N TRP A 81 -8.36 -16.59 17.43
CA TRP A 81 -9.17 -16.30 16.25
C TRP A 81 -8.86 -14.93 15.61
N TYR A 82 -8.13 -14.04 16.29
CA TYR A 82 -7.60 -12.82 15.66
C TYR A 82 -6.59 -13.12 14.55
N LEU A 83 -5.97 -14.31 14.56
CA LEU A 83 -5.08 -14.78 13.49
C LEU A 83 -5.83 -15.05 12.17
N LEU A 84 -7.16 -15.23 12.20
CA LEU A 84 -7.95 -15.49 10.99
C LEU A 84 -7.87 -14.33 9.98
N ALA A 85 -7.78 -13.08 10.44
CA ALA A 85 -7.62 -11.93 9.55
C ALA A 85 -6.32 -11.95 8.74
N PRO A 86 -5.12 -11.95 9.36
CA PRO A 86 -3.87 -12.00 8.59
C PRO A 86 -3.70 -13.31 7.81
N LEU A 87 -4.25 -14.44 8.28
CA LEU A 87 -4.27 -15.70 7.52
C LEU A 87 -5.14 -15.61 6.27
N SER A 88 -6.33 -15.01 6.37
CA SER A 88 -7.22 -14.78 5.23
C SER A 88 -6.56 -13.87 4.20
N LEU A 89 -5.92 -12.80 4.67
CA LEU A 89 -5.14 -11.91 3.81
C LEU A 89 -4.05 -12.68 3.06
N LEU A 90 -3.26 -13.50 3.77
CA LEU A 90 -2.22 -14.34 3.18
C LEU A 90 -2.76 -15.23 2.04
N ILE A 91 -3.92 -15.86 2.26
CA ILE A 91 -4.57 -16.73 1.27
C ILE A 91 -5.02 -15.90 0.07
N ILE A 92 -5.71 -14.78 0.30
CA ILE A 92 -6.25 -13.94 -0.78
C ILE A 92 -5.11 -13.32 -1.62
N THR A 93 -4.00 -12.91 -0.98
CA THR A 93 -2.82 -12.38 -1.66
C THR A 93 -2.23 -13.39 -2.65
N ARG A 94 -2.32 -14.71 -2.38
CA ARG A 94 -1.88 -15.75 -3.35
C ARG A 94 -2.73 -15.79 -4.62
N PHE A 95 -4.00 -15.42 -4.53
CA PHE A 95 -4.89 -15.32 -5.69
C PHE A 95 -4.78 -13.99 -6.44
N GLY A 96 -3.98 -13.03 -5.95
CA GLY A 96 -3.73 -11.75 -6.63
C GLY A 96 -4.90 -10.76 -6.60
N ILE A 97 -5.85 -10.99 -5.71
CA ILE A 97 -6.98 -10.07 -5.48
C ILE A 97 -6.46 -8.95 -4.56
N PRO A 98 -6.45 -7.69 -5.01
CA PRO A 98 -6.03 -6.58 -4.16
C PRO A 98 -7.09 -6.35 -3.10
N VAL A 99 -6.73 -6.54 -1.83
CA VAL A 99 -7.61 -6.28 -0.69
C VAL A 99 -7.01 -5.16 0.15
N SER A 100 -7.88 -4.39 0.79
CA SER A 100 -7.46 -3.44 1.81
C SER A 100 -6.93 -4.19 3.03
N THR A 101 -5.61 -4.15 3.21
CA THR A 101 -4.91 -4.67 4.39
C THR A 101 -5.46 -4.06 5.68
N THR A 102 -5.70 -2.75 5.65
CA THR A 102 -6.23 -1.96 6.77
C THR A 102 -7.60 -2.46 7.20
N PHE A 103 -8.55 -2.62 6.28
CA PHE A 103 -9.88 -3.14 6.63
C PHE A 103 -9.83 -4.62 7.03
N MET A 104 -9.00 -5.43 6.38
CA MET A 104 -8.91 -6.85 6.69
C MET A 104 -8.37 -7.09 8.11
N ILE A 105 -7.33 -6.36 8.50
CA ILE A 105 -6.65 -6.57 9.78
C ILE A 105 -7.28 -5.75 10.89
N LEU A 106 -7.38 -4.42 10.72
CA LEU A 106 -7.74 -3.55 11.83
C LEU A 106 -9.21 -3.62 12.21
N SER A 107 -10.12 -3.99 11.29
CA SER A 107 -11.54 -4.10 11.61
C SER A 107 -11.82 -5.15 12.70
N VAL A 108 -10.97 -6.17 12.83
CA VAL A 108 -11.09 -7.18 13.88
C VAL A 108 -10.78 -6.63 15.27
N PHE A 109 -9.90 -5.63 15.35
CA PHE A 109 -9.50 -4.98 16.60
C PHE A 109 -10.30 -3.71 16.92
N SER A 110 -11.07 -3.20 15.95
CA SER A 110 -11.68 -1.88 16.01
C SER A 110 -13.16 -1.93 16.41
N SER A 111 -13.64 -0.84 17.01
CA SER A 111 -15.07 -0.63 17.23
C SER A 111 -15.79 -0.28 15.92
N GLY A 112 -17.10 -0.51 15.86
CA GLY A 112 -17.91 -0.15 14.69
C GLY A 112 -17.78 1.34 14.30
N GLN A 113 -17.75 2.23 15.29
CA GLN A 113 -17.55 3.67 15.07
C GLN A 113 -16.19 4.01 14.45
N LEU A 114 -15.12 3.32 14.88
CA LEU A 114 -13.80 3.54 14.29
C LEU A 114 -13.74 3.01 12.85
N ILE A 115 -14.35 1.84 12.59
CA ILE A 115 -14.45 1.28 11.24
C ILE A 115 -15.19 2.24 10.30
N GLU A 116 -16.30 2.84 10.74
CA GLU A 116 -17.02 3.86 9.97
C GLU A 116 -16.12 5.04 9.60
N LYS A 117 -15.35 5.57 10.57
CA LYS A 117 -14.37 6.64 10.31
C LYS A 117 -13.30 6.22 9.30
N MET A 118 -12.78 4.99 9.40
CA MET A 118 -11.80 4.45 8.45
C MET A 118 -12.38 4.32 7.04
N ILE A 119 -13.65 3.91 6.89
CA ILE A 119 -14.36 3.87 5.61
C ILE A 119 -14.48 5.28 5.03
N LEU A 120 -15.01 6.23 5.80
CA LEU A 120 -15.20 7.61 5.34
C LEU A 120 -13.88 8.24 4.90
N LYS A 121 -12.81 8.06 5.69
CA LYS A 121 -11.46 8.53 5.33
C LYS A 121 -10.96 7.87 4.04
N SER A 122 -11.21 6.57 3.85
CA SER A 122 -10.79 5.83 2.65
C SER A 122 -11.57 6.24 1.39
N ILE A 123 -12.88 6.46 1.49
CA ILE A 123 -13.71 6.99 0.39
C ILE A 123 -13.26 8.40 0.01
N PHE A 124 -13.07 9.26 1.02
CA PHE A 124 -12.60 10.63 0.78
C PHE A 124 -11.24 10.63 0.08
N GLY A 125 -10.31 9.77 0.52
CA GLY A 125 -9.03 9.67 -0.16
C GLY A 125 -9.07 9.01 -1.53
N TYR A 126 -10.00 8.10 -1.81
CA TYR A 126 -10.28 7.68 -3.18
C TYR A 126 -10.69 8.87 -4.07
N VAL A 127 -11.67 9.66 -3.62
CA VAL A 127 -12.19 10.81 -4.39
C VAL A 127 -11.10 11.86 -4.60
N LEU A 128 -10.38 12.22 -3.54
CA LEU A 128 -9.28 13.18 -3.62
C LEU A 128 -8.18 12.70 -4.55
N ALA A 129 -7.80 11.43 -4.46
CA ALA A 129 -6.78 10.83 -5.31
C ALA A 129 -7.21 10.79 -6.78
N PHE A 130 -8.46 10.43 -7.04
CA PHE A 130 -9.04 10.43 -8.37
C PHE A 130 -9.00 11.83 -9.00
N VAL A 131 -9.49 12.84 -8.30
CA VAL A 131 -9.52 14.23 -8.79
C VAL A 131 -8.09 14.77 -8.97
N ALA A 132 -7.21 14.56 -7.99
CA ALA A 132 -5.82 15.01 -8.06
C ALA A 132 -5.09 14.38 -9.26
N ALA A 133 -5.21 13.07 -9.44
CA ALA A 133 -4.59 12.38 -10.58
C ALA A 133 -5.18 12.83 -11.91
N LEU A 134 -6.51 12.97 -12.02
CA LEU A 134 -7.18 13.46 -13.23
C LEU A 134 -6.66 14.86 -13.62
N VAL A 135 -6.65 15.80 -12.68
CA VAL A 135 -6.18 17.17 -12.90
C VAL A 135 -4.70 17.20 -13.26
N LEU A 136 -3.86 16.49 -12.50
CA LEU A 136 -2.41 16.43 -12.72
C LEU A 136 -2.10 15.93 -14.13
N TYR A 137 -2.73 14.84 -14.57
CA TYR A 137 -2.49 14.27 -15.89
C TYR A 137 -3.03 15.14 -17.03
N LEU A 138 -4.17 15.82 -16.84
CA LEU A 138 -4.67 16.79 -17.81
C LEU A 138 -3.73 18.00 -17.96
N ILE A 139 -3.12 18.48 -16.86
CA ILE A 139 -2.14 19.57 -16.88
C ILE A 139 -0.84 19.12 -17.56
N ILE A 140 -0.31 17.95 -17.18
CA ILE A 140 0.92 17.40 -17.78
C ILE A 140 0.77 17.25 -19.29
N ALA A 141 -0.37 16.73 -19.76
CA ALA A 141 -0.64 16.59 -21.17
C ALA A 141 -0.77 17.93 -21.91
N LYS A 142 -1.37 18.94 -21.29
CA LYS A 142 -1.48 20.29 -21.88
C LYS A 142 -0.13 21.02 -21.98
N LYS A 143 0.73 20.88 -20.96
CA LYS A 143 1.99 21.65 -20.86
C LYS A 143 3.22 20.95 -21.43
N PHE A 144 3.29 19.62 -21.35
CA PHE A 144 4.55 18.90 -21.54
C PHE A 144 4.53 17.85 -22.65
N GLU A 145 3.41 17.58 -23.33
CA GLU A 145 3.35 16.52 -24.33
C GLU A 145 2.64 16.94 -25.63
N SER A 146 3.34 16.78 -26.77
CA SER A 146 2.63 16.64 -28.05
C SER A 146 1.97 15.27 -28.09
N LYS A 147 0.84 15.11 -28.81
CA LYS A 147 0.18 13.79 -28.99
C LYS A 147 1.15 12.70 -29.45
N ALA A 148 2.21 13.07 -30.18
CA ALA A 148 3.28 12.17 -30.61
C ALA A 148 4.23 11.76 -29.46
N ALA A 149 4.52 12.62 -28.49
CA ALA A 149 5.34 12.28 -27.31
C ALA A 149 4.63 11.28 -26.39
N ILE A 150 3.29 11.41 -26.26
CA ILE A 150 2.46 10.45 -25.52
C ILE A 150 2.46 9.09 -26.23
N ARG A 151 2.38 9.10 -27.58
CA ARG A 151 2.36 7.90 -28.43
C ARG A 151 3.74 7.24 -28.60
N LEU A 152 4.83 8.01 -28.45
CA LEU A 152 6.22 7.57 -28.58
C LEU A 152 6.93 7.35 -27.23
N MET A 153 6.20 7.43 -26.10
CA MET A 153 6.74 7.07 -24.78
C MET A 153 7.37 5.66 -24.80
N ASP A 154 6.86 4.75 -25.64
CA ASP A 154 7.38 3.38 -25.82
C ASP A 154 8.75 3.26 -26.51
N LYS A 155 9.28 4.29 -27.18
CA LYS A 155 10.41 4.13 -28.12
C LYS A 155 11.72 4.86 -27.75
N LYS A 156 11.75 5.75 -26.75
CA LYS A 156 12.96 6.57 -26.46
C LYS A 156 13.83 5.98 -25.36
N LYS A 157 15.16 6.01 -25.59
CA LYS A 157 16.21 5.80 -24.57
C LYS A 157 15.90 6.65 -23.34
N GLN A 158 15.76 5.99 -22.20
CA GLN A 158 15.42 6.61 -20.93
C GLN A 158 16.55 7.54 -20.47
N LYS A 159 16.23 8.78 -20.11
CA LYS A 159 17.24 9.74 -19.65
C LYS A 159 17.63 9.44 -18.20
N PRO A 160 18.91 9.54 -17.82
CA PRO A 160 19.41 9.12 -16.50
C PRO A 160 18.76 9.88 -15.33
N TYR A 161 18.33 11.13 -15.53
CA TYR A 161 17.66 11.89 -14.47
C TYR A 161 16.29 11.30 -14.07
N TRP A 162 15.59 10.59 -14.97
CA TRP A 162 14.31 9.94 -14.62
C TRP A 162 14.52 8.75 -13.70
N LEU A 163 15.65 8.05 -13.81
CA LEU A 163 16.02 7.00 -12.86
C LEU A 163 16.18 7.58 -11.46
N VAL A 164 16.95 8.64 -11.31
CA VAL A 164 17.14 9.32 -10.01
C VAL A 164 15.81 9.82 -9.47
N ALA A 165 14.99 10.48 -10.30
CA ALA A 165 13.68 10.97 -9.90
C ALA A 165 12.73 9.84 -9.43
N GLN A 166 12.72 8.69 -10.13
CA GLN A 166 11.96 7.52 -9.70
C GLN A 166 12.42 7.03 -8.33
N TRP A 167 13.73 6.90 -8.11
CA TRP A 167 14.24 6.41 -6.83
C TRP A 167 13.79 7.31 -5.68
N PHE A 168 13.87 8.64 -5.85
CA PHE A 168 13.36 9.57 -4.85
C PHE A 168 11.83 9.48 -4.67
N SER A 169 11.05 9.42 -5.76
CA SER A 169 9.58 9.31 -5.65
C SER A 169 9.14 8.00 -5.01
N THR A 170 9.77 6.88 -5.37
CA THR A 170 9.51 5.58 -4.78
C THR A 170 9.91 5.58 -3.31
N GLY A 171 11.07 6.13 -2.97
CA GLY A 171 11.51 6.20 -1.58
C GLY A 171 10.57 7.04 -0.71
N PHE A 172 10.09 8.17 -1.25
CA PHE A 172 9.06 8.99 -0.61
C PHE A 172 7.76 8.21 -0.44
N LEU A 173 7.19 7.63 -1.52
CA LEU A 173 5.98 6.81 -1.44
C LEU A 173 6.13 5.69 -0.40
N TRP A 174 7.26 4.98 -0.42
CA TRP A 174 7.53 3.88 0.49
C TRP A 174 7.52 4.34 1.95
N SER A 175 8.17 5.46 2.27
CA SER A 175 8.12 6.03 3.62
C SER A 175 6.70 6.40 4.05
N GLN A 176 5.91 7.00 3.15
CA GLN A 176 4.54 7.42 3.48
C GLN A 176 3.59 6.24 3.64
N TRP A 177 3.76 5.19 2.83
CA TRP A 177 3.02 3.95 3.00
C TRP A 177 3.38 3.27 4.32
N LEU A 178 4.68 3.18 4.68
CA LEU A 178 5.11 2.59 5.94
C LEU A 178 4.48 3.29 7.15
N ILE A 179 4.46 4.62 7.16
CA ILE A 179 3.84 5.40 8.24
C ILE A 179 2.34 5.05 8.39
N GLN A 180 1.65 4.79 7.28
CA GLN A 180 0.23 4.40 7.29
C GLN A 180 0.03 2.94 7.71
N ASP A 181 0.81 2.03 7.16
CA ASP A 181 0.61 0.58 7.24
C ASP A 181 1.37 -0.08 8.40
N PHE A 182 2.26 0.62 9.12
CA PHE A 182 2.84 0.10 10.36
C PHE A 182 1.75 -0.26 11.39
N ALA A 183 0.63 0.46 11.42
CA ALA A 183 -0.52 0.06 12.23
C ALA A 183 -0.99 -1.36 11.90
N ASN A 184 -1.05 -1.72 10.61
CA ASN A 184 -1.51 -3.04 10.14
C ASN A 184 -0.50 -4.14 10.48
N ILE A 185 0.79 -3.82 10.42
CA ILE A 185 1.89 -4.76 10.72
C ILE A 185 2.02 -5.00 12.23
N PHE A 186 1.98 -3.94 13.03
CA PHE A 186 2.27 -3.97 14.46
C PHE A 186 1.04 -4.11 15.36
N VAL A 187 -0.18 -4.28 14.81
CA VAL A 187 -1.42 -4.36 15.61
C VAL A 187 -1.38 -5.45 16.70
N PHE A 188 -0.64 -6.53 16.46
CA PHE A 188 -0.47 -7.67 17.38
C PHE A 188 0.52 -7.41 18.51
N LEU A 189 1.42 -6.43 18.35
CA LEU A 189 2.46 -6.12 19.32
C LEU A 189 2.03 -5.03 20.33
N PRO A 190 2.72 -4.92 21.48
CA PRO A 190 2.51 -3.82 22.42
C PRO A 190 2.67 -2.45 21.74
N ARG A 191 1.94 -1.45 22.25
CA ARG A 191 1.93 -0.08 21.66
C ARG A 191 3.24 0.65 21.89
N GLN A 192 3.95 0.30 22.95
CA GLN A 192 5.29 0.80 23.23
C GLN A 192 6.24 -0.38 23.16
N LEU A 193 7.13 -0.36 22.17
CA LEU A 193 8.16 -1.38 22.03
C LEU A 193 9.41 -0.95 22.78
N THR A 194 10.06 -1.89 23.43
CA THR A 194 11.45 -1.73 23.87
C THR A 194 12.39 -1.72 22.67
N ILE A 195 13.63 -1.22 22.85
CA ILE A 195 14.65 -1.23 21.78
C ILE A 195 14.95 -2.66 21.28
N SER A 196 14.88 -3.65 22.17
CA SER A 196 15.09 -5.07 21.84
C SER A 196 13.95 -5.62 20.97
N GLU A 197 12.70 -5.34 21.33
CA GLU A 197 11.53 -5.73 20.55
C GLU A 197 11.51 -5.06 19.18
N LEU A 198 11.88 -3.76 19.12
CA LEU A 198 12.07 -3.03 17.87
C LEU A 198 13.12 -3.70 16.98
N GLY A 199 14.27 -4.06 17.54
CA GLY A 199 15.35 -4.74 16.82
C GLY A 199 14.92 -6.09 16.25
N ILE A 200 14.21 -6.91 17.04
CA ILE A 200 13.67 -8.20 16.58
C ILE A 200 12.64 -7.99 15.46
N ALA A 201 11.70 -7.07 15.65
CA ALA A 201 10.69 -6.75 14.64
C ALA A 201 11.33 -6.28 13.33
N LEU A 202 12.36 -5.43 13.41
CA LEU A 202 13.10 -4.94 12.27
C LEU A 202 13.80 -6.09 11.52
N ILE A 203 14.48 -6.99 12.22
CA ILE A 203 15.16 -8.16 11.61
C ILE A 203 14.14 -9.04 10.88
N VAL A 204 12.98 -9.30 11.49
CA VAL A 204 11.90 -10.09 10.88
C VAL A 204 11.41 -9.43 9.60
N ILE A 205 11.07 -8.14 9.64
CA ILE A 205 10.55 -7.40 8.50
C ILE A 205 11.60 -7.30 7.37
N LEU A 206 12.86 -7.02 7.70
CA LEU A 206 13.95 -6.97 6.72
C LEU A 206 14.19 -8.33 6.07
N SER A 207 14.04 -9.43 6.81
CA SER A 207 14.15 -10.80 6.29
C SER A 207 13.00 -11.13 5.34
N ILE A 208 11.77 -10.74 5.69
CA ILE A 208 10.59 -10.86 4.82
C ILE A 208 10.81 -10.07 3.52
N MET A 209 11.29 -8.82 3.62
CA MET A 209 11.62 -8.02 2.45
C MET A 209 12.72 -8.66 1.62
N ALA A 210 13.78 -9.17 2.24
CA ALA A 210 14.88 -9.84 1.53
C ALA A 210 14.35 -11.01 0.69
N TYR A 211 13.45 -11.81 1.28
CA TYR A 211 12.76 -12.87 0.55
C TYR A 211 11.95 -12.34 -0.64
N ILE A 212 11.10 -11.32 -0.44
CA ILE A 212 10.25 -10.73 -1.49
C ILE A 212 11.09 -10.17 -2.65
N PHE A 213 12.18 -9.46 -2.36
CA PHE A 213 13.10 -8.93 -3.36
C PHE A 213 13.89 -10.04 -4.06
N ASN A 214 14.34 -11.07 -3.34
CA ASN A 214 15.09 -12.20 -3.93
C ASN A 214 14.24 -12.98 -4.93
N VAL A 215 12.98 -13.27 -4.60
CA VAL A 215 12.06 -13.90 -5.56
C VAL A 215 11.61 -12.94 -6.68
N LYS A 216 12.12 -11.69 -6.69
CA LYS A 216 11.73 -10.60 -7.59
C LYS A 216 10.21 -10.45 -7.69
N GLY A 217 9.52 -10.65 -6.57
CA GLY A 217 8.06 -10.68 -6.50
C GLY A 217 7.36 -11.93 -7.06
N GLY A 218 8.03 -12.94 -7.62
CA GLY A 218 7.42 -14.23 -7.99
C GLY A 218 6.10 -14.13 -8.80
N ASN A 219 5.05 -14.86 -8.40
CA ASN A 219 3.72 -14.74 -9.00
C ASN A 219 3.08 -13.35 -8.78
N ILE A 220 3.43 -12.67 -7.69
CA ILE A 220 2.99 -11.30 -7.37
C ILE A 220 3.52 -10.34 -8.45
N GLN A 221 4.74 -10.52 -8.95
CA GLN A 221 5.31 -9.72 -10.03
C GLN A 221 4.60 -9.92 -11.37
N LYS A 222 4.05 -11.13 -11.65
CA LYS A 222 3.20 -11.33 -12.84
C LYS A 222 1.95 -10.45 -12.76
N ILE A 223 1.36 -10.33 -11.58
CA ILE A 223 0.21 -9.45 -11.32
C ILE A 223 0.61 -7.97 -11.42
N VAL A 224 1.78 -7.58 -10.89
CA VAL A 224 2.35 -6.22 -11.03
C VAL A 224 2.55 -5.87 -12.49
N ASN A 225 3.20 -6.74 -13.27
CA ASN A 225 3.52 -6.51 -14.67
C ASN A 225 2.27 -6.50 -15.56
N GLN A 226 1.20 -7.20 -15.18
CA GLN A 226 -0.08 -7.21 -15.91
C GLN A 226 -0.96 -5.99 -15.62
N LYS A 227 -0.96 -5.47 -14.38
CA LYS A 227 -1.79 -4.32 -13.99
C LYS A 227 -1.11 -2.97 -14.18
N SER A 228 0.22 -2.94 -14.17
CA SER A 228 0.98 -1.71 -14.34
C SER A 228 1.36 -1.54 -15.81
N ASN A 229 0.57 -0.77 -16.56
CA ASN A 229 0.96 -0.24 -17.87
C ASN A 229 2.02 0.89 -17.70
N THR A 230 2.97 0.68 -16.79
CA THR A 230 3.92 1.68 -16.25
C THR A 230 5.36 1.21 -16.38
N GLN A 231 5.68 0.45 -17.42
CA GLN A 231 7.08 0.09 -17.75
C GLN A 231 7.94 1.33 -18.06
N HIS A 232 7.33 2.51 -18.14
CA HIS A 232 7.98 3.81 -18.28
C HIS A 232 8.24 4.47 -16.94
N ILE A 233 9.53 4.67 -16.65
CA ILE A 233 10.04 5.26 -15.42
C ILE A 233 9.41 6.62 -15.16
N ARG A 234 9.22 7.45 -16.20
CA ARG A 234 8.57 8.77 -16.07
C ARG A 234 7.14 8.69 -15.53
N SER A 235 6.32 7.78 -16.07
CA SER A 235 4.94 7.63 -15.57
C SER A 235 4.94 7.04 -14.17
N ALA A 236 5.85 6.10 -13.87
CA ALA A 236 6.01 5.55 -12.53
C ALA A 236 6.39 6.65 -11.53
N THR A 237 7.36 7.52 -11.85
CA THR A 237 7.78 8.65 -11.00
C THR A 237 6.61 9.56 -10.64
N ILE A 238 5.77 9.93 -11.62
CA ILE A 238 4.64 10.83 -11.41
C ILE A 238 3.57 10.18 -10.53
N ILE A 239 3.26 8.90 -10.76
CA ILE A 239 2.30 8.13 -9.96
C ILE A 239 2.82 8.01 -8.53
N ASP A 240 4.08 7.60 -8.35
CA ASP A 240 4.68 7.42 -7.04
C ASP A 240 4.69 8.73 -6.25
N ALA A 241 5.08 9.85 -6.88
CA ALA A 241 5.10 11.15 -6.25
C ALA A 241 3.70 11.64 -5.86
N CYS A 242 2.73 11.55 -6.78
CA CYS A 242 1.33 11.92 -6.50
C CYS A 242 0.77 11.08 -5.35
N TYR A 243 1.01 9.77 -5.37
CA TYR A 243 0.55 8.87 -4.34
C TYR A 243 1.20 9.16 -2.99
N GLY A 244 2.53 9.36 -2.96
CA GLY A 244 3.25 9.74 -1.76
C GLY A 244 2.72 11.05 -1.16
N VAL A 245 2.44 12.07 -1.98
CA VAL A 245 1.90 13.36 -1.50
C VAL A 245 0.51 13.17 -0.89
N LEU A 246 -0.36 12.40 -1.54
CA LEU A 246 -1.69 12.11 -1.01
C LEU A 246 -1.63 11.37 0.32
N LEU A 247 -0.78 10.34 0.43
CA LEU A 247 -0.58 9.63 1.70
C LEU A 247 -0.01 10.52 2.79
N TYR A 248 0.94 11.40 2.45
CA TYR A 248 1.49 12.38 3.38
C TYR A 248 0.41 13.34 3.89
N LEU A 249 -0.44 13.87 3.01
CA LEU A 249 -1.58 14.71 3.41
C LEU A 249 -2.52 13.95 4.36
N PHE A 250 -2.81 12.68 4.07
CA PHE A 250 -3.63 11.85 4.97
C PHE A 250 -2.96 11.51 6.30
N THR A 251 -1.63 11.52 6.35
CA THR A 251 -0.85 11.34 7.58
C THR A 251 -0.98 12.55 8.49
N ILE A 252 -0.91 13.77 7.95
CA ILE A 252 -0.94 14.99 8.77
C ILE A 252 -2.35 15.41 9.21
N LEU A 253 -3.39 14.96 8.52
CA LEU A 253 -4.78 15.37 8.80
C LEU A 253 -5.34 14.76 10.08
N ASN A 254 -5.11 13.47 10.31
CA ASN A 254 -5.48 12.76 11.54
C ASN A 254 -4.88 11.36 11.58
N ASP A 255 -4.85 10.76 12.78
CA ASP A 255 -4.28 9.45 13.04
C ASP A 255 -5.24 8.28 12.74
N VAL A 256 -6.43 8.52 12.17
CA VAL A 256 -7.33 7.41 11.82
C VAL A 256 -6.68 6.58 10.71
N PRO A 257 -6.54 5.25 10.87
CA PRO A 257 -6.01 4.40 9.81
C PRO A 257 -6.83 4.51 8.53
N MET A 258 -6.18 4.46 7.38
CA MET A 258 -6.83 4.61 6.08
C MET A 258 -6.37 3.49 5.15
N SER A 259 -7.26 3.02 4.29
CA SER A 259 -6.88 2.10 3.22
C SER A 259 -6.12 2.80 2.10
N THR A 260 -4.83 2.51 2.03
CA THR A 260 -3.93 2.90 0.94
C THR A 260 -4.40 2.34 -0.41
N THR A 261 -4.93 1.11 -0.45
CA THR A 261 -5.52 0.49 -1.65
C THR A 261 -6.62 1.34 -2.31
N TRP A 262 -7.51 1.98 -1.54
CA TRP A 262 -8.56 2.84 -2.10
C TRP A 262 -7.97 4.08 -2.77
N THR A 263 -7.01 4.74 -2.12
CA THR A 263 -6.26 5.87 -2.70
C THR A 263 -5.62 5.45 -4.02
N PHE A 264 -4.92 4.32 -4.04
CA PHE A 264 -4.24 3.81 -5.23
C PHE A 264 -5.20 3.57 -6.40
N VAL A 265 -6.36 2.93 -6.16
CA VAL A 265 -7.38 2.74 -7.20
C VAL A 265 -7.95 4.07 -7.69
N GLY A 266 -8.09 5.08 -6.82
CA GLY A 266 -8.45 6.44 -7.18
C GLY A 266 -7.45 7.06 -8.18
N ILE A 267 -6.15 6.98 -7.87
CA ILE A 267 -5.08 7.50 -8.74
C ILE A 267 -5.12 6.84 -10.12
N LEU A 268 -5.23 5.51 -10.16
CA LEU A 268 -5.28 4.76 -11.42
C LEU A 268 -6.50 5.16 -12.25
N ALA A 269 -7.68 5.26 -11.63
CA ALA A 269 -8.90 5.65 -12.31
C ALA A 269 -8.81 7.08 -12.88
N GLY A 270 -8.31 8.04 -12.10
CA GLY A 270 -8.14 9.44 -12.56
C GLY A 270 -7.15 9.55 -13.73
N ARG A 271 -6.01 8.85 -13.63
CA ARG A 271 -5.00 8.77 -14.70
C ARG A 271 -5.56 8.18 -15.99
N GLU A 272 -6.24 7.03 -15.91
CA GLU A 272 -6.75 6.33 -17.09
C GLU A 272 -7.82 7.17 -17.83
N ILE A 273 -8.70 7.86 -17.09
CA ILE A 273 -9.66 8.80 -17.70
C ILE A 273 -8.93 9.95 -18.38
N ALA A 274 -7.96 10.57 -17.72
CA ALA A 274 -7.20 11.69 -18.30
C ALA A 274 -6.55 11.27 -19.63
N ILE A 275 -5.77 10.19 -19.62
CA ILE A 275 -5.03 9.71 -20.80
C ILE A 275 -5.99 9.37 -21.95
N LYS A 276 -7.07 8.63 -21.67
CA LYS A 276 -8.05 8.23 -22.71
C LYS A 276 -8.80 9.43 -23.28
N TYR A 277 -9.16 10.40 -22.43
CA TYR A 277 -9.81 11.64 -22.86
C TYR A 277 -8.93 12.44 -23.84
N LEU A 278 -7.61 12.42 -23.64
CA LEU A 278 -6.65 13.15 -24.45
C LEU A 278 -6.27 12.44 -25.76
N LEU A 279 -6.16 11.10 -25.74
CA LEU A 279 -5.65 10.30 -26.87
C LEU A 279 -6.75 9.68 -27.75
N GLU A 280 -7.80 9.12 -27.16
CA GLU A 280 -8.76 8.26 -27.87
C GLU A 280 -10.19 8.45 -27.35
N LYS A 281 -10.83 9.56 -27.74
CA LYS A 281 -12.22 9.89 -27.35
C LYS A 281 -13.23 8.77 -27.62
N LYS A 282 -12.98 7.88 -28.60
CA LYS A 282 -13.86 6.76 -28.96
C LYS A 282 -13.84 5.58 -27.97
N GLN A 283 -12.86 5.48 -27.06
CA GLN A 283 -12.72 4.34 -26.13
C GLN A 283 -13.09 4.64 -24.66
N LEU A 284 -13.71 5.79 -24.38
CA LEU A 284 -14.09 6.17 -23.00
C LEU A 284 -15.00 5.14 -22.33
N LYS A 285 -15.93 4.53 -23.07
CA LYS A 285 -16.83 3.48 -22.56
C LYS A 285 -16.07 2.29 -21.98
N THR A 286 -15.01 1.84 -22.65
CA THR A 286 -14.16 0.74 -22.18
C THR A 286 -13.39 1.13 -20.91
N THR A 287 -12.96 2.39 -20.79
CA THR A 287 -12.29 2.89 -19.58
C THR A 287 -13.21 2.91 -18.37
N TYR A 288 -14.44 3.41 -18.53
CA TYR A 288 -15.43 3.39 -17.46
C TYR A 288 -15.69 1.96 -16.98
N THR A 289 -15.83 0.99 -17.90
CA THR A 289 -15.99 -0.43 -17.54
C THR A 289 -14.80 -0.96 -16.74
N LEU A 290 -13.56 -0.60 -17.07
CA LEU A 290 -12.37 -1.01 -16.32
C LEU A 290 -12.36 -0.42 -14.90
N ILE A 291 -12.66 0.87 -14.77
CA ILE A 291 -12.70 1.56 -13.47
C ILE A 291 -13.80 0.98 -12.58
N ILE A 292 -14.98 0.70 -13.13
CA ILE A 292 -16.07 0.05 -12.40
C ILE A 292 -15.65 -1.35 -11.94
N LYS A 293 -14.95 -2.12 -12.79
CA LYS A 293 -14.43 -3.43 -12.41
C LYS A 293 -13.42 -3.36 -11.26
N ASP A 294 -12.53 -2.37 -11.28
CA ASP A 294 -11.53 -2.23 -10.21
C ASP A 294 -12.14 -1.71 -8.91
N LEU A 295 -13.09 -0.77 -8.98
CA LEU A 295 -13.91 -0.39 -7.83
C LEU A 295 -14.71 -1.57 -7.27
N ALA A 296 -15.31 -2.40 -8.13
CA ALA A 296 -16.05 -3.58 -7.70
C ALA A 296 -15.15 -4.56 -6.95
N LYS A 297 -13.92 -4.81 -7.43
CA LYS A 297 -12.95 -5.69 -6.74
C LYS A 297 -12.59 -5.16 -5.35
N VAL A 298 -12.35 -3.85 -5.22
CA VAL A 298 -12.01 -3.25 -3.92
C VAL A 298 -13.21 -3.30 -2.96
N ASN A 299 -14.43 -3.06 -3.46
CA ASN A 299 -15.65 -3.18 -2.66
C ASN A 299 -15.93 -4.63 -2.22
N ILE A 300 -15.69 -5.62 -3.09
CA ILE A 300 -15.77 -7.04 -2.72
C ILE A 300 -14.75 -7.35 -1.62
N GLY A 301 -13.52 -6.84 -1.74
CA GLY A 301 -12.50 -6.97 -0.70
C GLY A 301 -12.97 -6.39 0.64
N LEU A 302 -13.59 -5.20 0.62
CA LEU A 302 -14.18 -4.57 1.81
C LEU A 302 -15.32 -5.43 2.40
N MET A 303 -16.24 -5.94 1.58
CA MET A 303 -17.31 -6.84 2.04
C MET A 303 -16.75 -8.10 2.69
N ILE A 304 -15.71 -8.71 2.11
CA ILE A 304 -15.03 -9.87 2.70
C ILE A 304 -14.42 -9.51 4.06
N SER A 305 -13.77 -8.35 4.18
CA SER A 305 -13.24 -7.87 5.46
C SER A 305 -14.33 -7.72 6.53
N PHE A 306 -15.52 -7.21 6.15
CA PHE A 306 -16.67 -7.12 7.07
C PHE A 306 -17.22 -8.48 7.46
N LEU A 307 -17.36 -9.40 6.52
CA LEU A 307 -17.83 -10.75 6.81
C LEU A 307 -16.89 -11.44 7.80
N ILE A 308 -15.57 -11.31 7.61
CA ILE A 308 -14.58 -11.87 8.55
C ILE A 308 -14.66 -11.18 9.92
N ALA A 309 -14.74 -9.85 9.97
CA ALA A 309 -14.88 -9.12 11.23
C ALA A 309 -16.17 -9.51 11.98
N TYR A 310 -17.29 -9.66 11.27
CA TYR A 310 -18.57 -10.11 11.82
C TYR A 310 -18.51 -11.55 12.31
N LEU A 311 -17.92 -12.47 11.53
CA LEU A 311 -17.71 -13.86 11.95
C LEU A 311 -16.86 -13.93 13.23
N ILE A 312 -15.82 -13.11 13.34
CA ILE A 312 -14.99 -13.05 14.55
C ILE A 312 -15.75 -12.45 15.73
N GLN A 313 -16.61 -11.45 15.52
CA GLN A 313 -17.49 -10.95 16.58
C GLN A 313 -18.50 -12.02 17.03
N PHE A 314 -19.04 -12.82 16.10
CA PHE A 314 -19.93 -13.93 16.43
C PHE A 314 -19.21 -15.02 17.25
N LEU A 315 -17.94 -15.32 16.94
CA LEU A 315 -17.12 -16.25 17.72
C LEU A 315 -16.71 -15.71 19.11
N LYS A 316 -16.83 -14.40 19.33
CA LYS A 316 -16.56 -13.73 20.61
C LYS A 316 -17.79 -13.78 21.54
N ALA A 317 -18.99 -13.92 20.98
CA ALA A 317 -20.25 -14.05 21.70
C ALA A 317 -20.47 -15.48 22.21
#